data_AF-A0A523V3H4-F1
#
_entry.id   AF-A0A523V3H4-F1
#
_cell.length_a   1.000
_cell.length_b   1.000
_cell.length_c   1.000
_cell.angle_alpha   90.00
_cell.angle_beta   90.00
_cell.angle_gamma   90.00
#
_symmetry.space_group_name_H-M   'P 1'
#
loop_
_entity.id
_entity.type
_entity.pdbx_description
1 polymer ?
#
loop_
_entity_poly.entity_id
_entity_poly.type
_entity_poly.pdbx_seq_one_letter_code
_entity_poly.pdbx_strand_id
1 'polypeptide(L)'
;IFIPAALENQIKRSNADSIKARYIAEGANAPITPRADKILNNKGIFIIPDILCNAGGVTVSYFEWVQGNLSYFWSEREINLKLRDIMEKAFYKVYGISEERKVDMRTAASILGVERVAEAVSLRGIYP
;
A
#
# COMPACT_ATOMS: atom_id res chain seq x y z
N ILE A 1 1.90 6.85 16.18
CA ILE A 1 2.08 6.40 14.78
C ILE A 1 3.42 6.93 14.32
N PHE A 2 4.20 6.18 13.53
CA PHE A 2 5.47 6.64 12.94
C PHE A 2 5.38 6.60 11.41
N ILE A 3 5.79 7.66 10.73
CA ILE A 3 5.61 7.82 9.28
C ILE A 3 6.98 8.13 8.64
N PRO A 4 7.73 7.11 8.18
CA PRO A 4 8.94 7.34 7.41
C PRO A 4 8.57 7.79 5.98
N ALA A 5 8.87 9.05 5.65
CA ALA A 5 8.44 9.71 4.40
C ALA A 5 9.57 10.48 3.69
N ALA A 6 10.82 10.06 3.88
CA ALA A 6 11.99 10.70 3.28
C ALA A 6 12.72 9.75 2.32
N LEU A 7 13.81 9.14 2.79
CA LEU A 7 14.63 8.23 1.99
C LEU A 7 14.22 6.77 2.23
N GLU A 8 14.62 5.90 1.31
CA GLU A 8 14.55 4.45 1.46
C GLU A 8 15.52 3.94 2.54
N ASN A 9 15.30 2.71 3.00
CA ASN A 9 16.21 1.95 3.86
C ASN A 9 16.59 2.65 5.18
N GLN A 10 15.78 3.57 5.70
CA GLN A 10 16.09 4.31 6.93
C GLN A 10 15.87 3.47 8.20
N ILE A 11 14.95 2.50 8.14
CA ILE A 11 14.68 1.58 9.22
C ILE A 11 15.40 0.26 8.93
N LYS A 12 16.50 0.06 9.65
CA LYS A 12 17.45 -1.04 9.49
C LYS A 12 17.46 -1.92 10.74
N ARG A 13 18.12 -3.07 10.64
CA ARG A 13 18.34 -3.97 11.80
C ARG A 13 18.92 -3.22 13.02
N SER A 14 19.80 -2.24 12.80
CA SER A 14 20.47 -1.50 13.86
C SER A 14 19.56 -0.57 14.67
N ASN A 15 18.41 -0.14 14.14
CA ASN A 15 17.52 0.81 14.81
C ASN A 15 16.08 0.32 14.99
N ALA A 16 15.66 -0.77 14.33
CA ALA A 16 14.30 -1.33 14.44
C ALA A 16 13.86 -1.63 15.90
N ASP A 17 14.79 -2.10 16.74
CA ASP A 17 14.50 -2.39 18.15
C ASP A 17 14.14 -1.15 18.96
N SER A 18 14.66 0.02 18.57
CA SER A 18 14.39 1.29 19.26
C SER A 18 13.00 1.87 18.96
N ILE A 19 12.32 1.38 17.91
CA ILE A 19 11.00 1.88 17.52
C ILE A 19 9.95 1.44 18.56
N LYS A 20 9.26 2.42 19.15
CA LYS A 20 8.19 2.25 20.15
C LYS A 20 6.77 2.45 19.60
N ALA A 21 6.65 2.80 18.31
CA ALA A 21 5.36 3.06 17.69
C ALA A 21 4.56 1.76 17.53
N ARG A 22 3.25 1.82 17.77
CA ARG A 22 2.32 0.70 17.51
C ARG A 22 1.97 0.51 16.04
N TYR A 23 2.05 1.60 15.28
CA TYR A 23 1.73 1.63 13.86
C TYR A 23 2.83 2.36 13.10
N ILE A 24 3.24 1.80 11.96
CA ILE A 24 4.11 2.43 10.98
C ILE A 24 3.35 2.56 9.66
N ALA A 25 3.38 3.75 9.06
CA ALA A 25 2.78 4.01 7.75
C ALA A 25 3.88 4.47 6.78
N GLU A 26 4.21 3.64 5.80
CA GLU A 26 5.34 3.89 4.89
C GLU A 26 4.99 4.95 3.83
N GLY A 27 5.31 6.21 4.12
CA GLY A 27 5.11 7.31 3.17
C GLY A 27 6.15 7.33 2.05
N ALA A 28 7.40 6.93 2.35
CA ALA A 28 8.45 6.76 1.35
C ALA A 28 8.34 5.38 0.68
N ASN A 29 9.05 5.21 -0.44
CA ASN A 29 9.26 3.89 -1.03
C ASN A 29 10.37 3.15 -0.28
N ALA A 30 10.10 1.89 0.09
CA ALA A 30 11.00 0.98 0.78
C ALA A 30 11.75 1.59 1.99
N PRO A 31 11.10 2.29 2.95
CA PRO A 31 11.80 2.88 4.09
C PRO A 31 12.30 1.83 5.10
N ILE A 32 11.69 0.64 5.12
CA ILE A 32 12.03 -0.47 6.02
C ILE A 32 12.78 -1.56 5.24
N THR A 33 13.98 -1.92 5.72
CA THR A 33 14.72 -3.07 5.16
C THR A 33 14.04 -4.40 5.52
N PRO A 34 14.17 -5.48 4.71
CA PRO A 34 13.56 -6.77 5.01
C PRO A 34 13.96 -7.37 6.37
N ARG A 35 15.17 -7.08 6.85
CA ARG A 35 15.63 -7.52 8.19
C ARG A 35 14.92 -6.75 9.30
N ALA A 36 14.71 -5.46 9.13
CA ALA A 36 13.97 -4.64 10.10
C ALA A 36 12.48 -4.99 10.09
N ASP A 37 11.90 -5.26 8.92
CA ASP A 37 10.51 -5.64 8.75
C ASP A 37 10.15 -6.86 9.61
N LYS A 38 11.00 -7.91 9.59
CA LYS A 38 10.87 -9.08 10.46
C LYS A 38 10.91 -8.74 11.95
N ILE A 39 11.83 -7.86 12.37
CA ILE A 39 11.95 -7.43 13.77
C ILE A 39 10.69 -6.71 14.23
N LEU A 40 10.19 -5.79 13.40
CA LEU A 40 9.01 -4.99 13.72
C LEU A 40 7.73 -5.82 13.75
N ASN A 41 7.55 -6.74 12.81
CA ASN A 41 6.45 -7.70 12.81
C ASN A 41 6.49 -8.60 14.07
N ASN A 42 7.67 -9.12 14.45
CA ASN A 42 7.83 -9.92 15.67
C ASN A 42 7.51 -9.11 16.95
N LYS A 43 7.70 -7.79 16.93
CA LYS A 43 7.32 -6.88 18.02
C LYS A 43 5.81 -6.55 18.03
N GLY A 44 5.03 -7.08 17.08
CA GLY A 44 3.61 -6.79 16.95
C GLY A 44 3.31 -5.36 16.47
N ILE A 45 4.27 -4.72 15.79
CA ILE A 45 4.06 -3.39 15.22
C ILE A 45 3.31 -3.55 13.90
N PHE A 46 2.18 -2.87 13.78
CA PHE A 46 1.36 -2.92 12.58
C PHE A 46 1.95 -2.01 11.50
N ILE A 47 2.35 -2.57 10.36
CA ILE A 47 2.98 -1.84 9.26
C ILE A 47 1.98 -1.72 8.10
N ILE A 48 1.72 -0.49 7.65
CA ILE A 48 1.02 -0.23 6.39
C ILE A 48 2.10 -0.08 5.30
N PRO A 49 2.22 -1.06 4.39
CA PRO A 49 3.32 -1.12 3.43
C PRO A 49 3.21 0.00 2.39
N ASP A 50 4.35 0.46 1.91
CA ASP A 50 4.52 1.52 0.92
C ASP A 50 3.61 1.39 -0.31
N ILE A 51 3.58 0.20 -0.93
CA ILE A 51 2.76 -0.13 -2.10
C ILE A 51 1.27 0.20 -1.91
N LEU A 52 0.79 0.21 -0.66
CA LEU A 52 -0.54 0.62 -0.28
C LEU A 52 -0.56 2.04 0.27
N CYS A 53 0.33 2.36 1.21
CA CYS A 53 0.29 3.58 2.01
C CYS A 53 0.51 4.85 1.18
N ASN A 54 1.40 4.80 0.18
CA ASN A 54 1.76 5.96 -0.63
C ASN A 54 1.04 5.99 -2.00
N ALA A 55 0.12 5.05 -2.25
CA ALA A 55 -0.59 4.89 -3.53
C ALA A 55 -1.54 6.05 -3.89
N GLY A 56 -1.70 7.04 -3.02
CA GLY A 56 -2.56 8.19 -3.26
C GLY A 56 -2.15 9.00 -4.49
N GLY A 57 -0.85 9.18 -4.72
CA GLY A 57 -0.35 9.87 -5.92
C GLY A 57 -0.78 9.18 -7.22
N VAL A 58 -0.53 7.88 -7.32
CA VAL A 58 -0.93 7.06 -8.49
C VAL A 58 -2.45 7.05 -8.66
N THR A 59 -3.21 7.01 -7.56
CA THR A 59 -4.68 7.05 -7.59
C THR A 59 -5.19 8.37 -8.17
N VAL A 60 -4.61 9.51 -7.77
CA VAL A 60 -5.00 10.81 -8.31
C VAL A 60 -4.54 11.00 -9.76
N SER A 61 -3.40 10.44 -10.17
CA SER A 61 -3.02 10.37 -11.59
C SER A 61 -3.99 9.55 -12.43
N TYR A 62 -4.55 8.46 -11.88
CA TYR A 62 -5.64 7.75 -12.54
C TYR A 62 -6.90 8.63 -12.68
N PHE A 63 -7.24 9.42 -11.66
CA PHE A 63 -8.35 10.37 -11.77
C PHE A 63 -8.10 11.45 -12.82
N GLU A 64 -6.87 11.94 -12.96
CA GLU A 64 -6.48 12.88 -14.02
C GLU A 64 -6.78 12.29 -15.40
N TRP A 65 -6.37 11.03 -15.65
CA TRP A 65 -6.67 10.33 -16.89
C TRP A 65 -8.19 10.19 -17.14
N VAL A 66 -8.96 9.81 -16.13
CA VAL A 66 -10.44 9.69 -16.24
C VAL A 66 -11.08 11.03 -16.60
N GLN A 67 -10.67 12.11 -15.91
CA GLN A 67 -11.20 13.46 -16.15
C GLN A 67 -10.81 13.98 -17.54
N GLY A 68 -9.57 13.71 -17.98
CA GLY A 68 -9.06 14.11 -19.30
C GLY A 68 -9.87 13.51 -20.45
N ASN A 69 -10.28 12.25 -20.35
CA ASN A 69 -11.12 11.59 -21.37
C ASN A 69 -12.51 12.24 -21.52
N LEU A 70 -13.00 12.91 -20.48
CA LEU A 70 -14.33 13.53 -20.46
C LEU A 70 -14.26 15.06 -20.55
N SER A 71 -13.06 15.64 -20.49
CA SER A 71 -12.83 17.09 -20.33
C SER A 71 -13.67 17.70 -19.20
N TYR A 72 -13.92 16.93 -18.15
CA TYR A 72 -14.74 17.31 -17.00
C TYR A 72 -13.92 17.12 -15.73
N PHE A 73 -13.59 18.24 -15.09
CA PHE A 73 -12.72 18.27 -13.92
C PHE A 73 -13.53 18.37 -12.64
N TRP A 74 -13.16 17.54 -11.67
CA TRP A 74 -13.77 17.47 -10.36
C TRP A 74 -13.17 18.51 -9.43
N SER A 75 -13.97 18.95 -8.46
CA SER A 75 -13.48 19.78 -7.37
C SER A 75 -12.50 19.01 -6.48
N GLU A 76 -11.65 19.74 -5.74
CA GLU A 76 -10.76 19.16 -4.73
C GLU A 76 -11.52 18.27 -3.73
N ARG A 77 -12.74 18.67 -3.35
CA ARG A 77 -13.60 17.88 -2.45
C ARG A 77 -13.97 16.54 -3.08
N GLU A 78 -14.38 16.53 -4.34
CA GLU A 78 -14.73 15.29 -5.05
C GLU A 78 -13.52 14.38 -5.22
N ILE A 79 -12.34 14.94 -5.54
CA ILE A 79 -11.07 14.20 -5.62
C ILE A 79 -10.76 13.52 -4.28
N ASN A 80 -10.80 14.28 -3.17
CA ASN A 80 -10.50 13.75 -1.85
C ASN A 80 -11.51 12.68 -1.37
N LEU A 81 -12.80 12.83 -1.69
CA LEU A 81 -13.82 11.82 -1.38
C LEU A 81 -13.59 10.51 -2.14
N LYS A 82 -13.32 10.61 -3.45
CA LYS A 82 -13.01 9.43 -4.29
C LYS A 82 -11.69 8.77 -3.88
N LEU A 83 -10.68 9.58 -3.55
CA LEU A 83 -9.39 9.08 -3.07
C LEU A 83 -9.57 8.28 -1.78
N ARG A 84 -10.31 8.82 -0.80
CA ARG A 84 -10.59 8.13 0.45
C ARG A 84 -11.26 6.78 0.21
N ASP A 85 -12.32 6.75 -0.60
CA ASP A 85 -13.06 5.52 -0.90
C ASP A 85 -12.16 4.42 -1.51
N ILE A 86 -11.29 4.79 -2.46
CA ILE A 86 -10.35 3.83 -3.07
C ILE A 86 -9.31 3.35 -2.06
N MET A 87 -8.70 4.26 -1.30
CA MET A 87 -7.65 3.91 -0.34
C MET A 87 -8.18 3.05 0.82
N GLU A 88 -9.37 3.35 1.34
CA GLU A 88 -10.02 2.54 2.40
C GLU A 88 -10.36 1.14 1.88
N LYS A 89 -10.97 1.04 0.69
CA LYS A 89 -11.26 -0.26 0.06
C LYS A 89 -10.00 -1.08 -0.18
N ALA A 90 -8.92 -0.45 -0.63
CA ALA A 90 -7.64 -1.12 -0.82
C ALA A 90 -7.08 -1.61 0.51
N PHE A 91 -7.10 -0.77 1.56
CA PHE A 91 -6.65 -1.14 2.89
C PHE A 91 -7.41 -2.34 3.46
N TYR A 92 -8.74 -2.31 3.45
CA TYR A 92 -9.55 -3.40 4.01
C TYR A 92 -9.38 -4.71 3.24
N LYS A 93 -9.16 -4.66 1.91
CA LYS A 93 -8.85 -5.86 1.12
C LYS A 93 -7.51 -6.47 1.52
N VAL A 94 -6.47 -5.65 1.63
CA VAL A 94 -5.13 -6.12 2.06
C VAL A 94 -5.19 -6.66 3.49
N TYR A 95 -5.84 -5.94 4.39
CA TYR A 95 -6.03 -6.38 5.77
C TYR A 95 -6.81 -7.69 5.86
N GLY A 96 -7.88 -7.84 5.09
CA GLY A 96 -8.64 -9.10 5.02
C GLY A 96 -7.77 -10.29 4.60
N ILE A 97 -6.95 -10.12 3.55
CA ILE A 97 -6.01 -11.17 3.09
C ILE A 97 -4.95 -11.46 4.15
N SER A 98 -4.44 -10.44 4.83
CA SER A 98 -3.46 -10.57 5.92
C SER A 98 -4.01 -11.46 7.03
N GLU A 99 -5.23 -11.20 7.48
CA GLU A 99 -5.91 -11.95 8.53
C GLU A 99 -6.27 -13.38 8.08
N GLU A 100 -6.84 -13.53 6.89
CA GLU A 100 -7.27 -14.83 6.34
C GLU A 100 -6.09 -15.78 6.14
N ARG A 101 -5.00 -15.28 5.51
CA ARG A 101 -3.82 -16.08 5.16
C ARG A 101 -2.75 -16.07 6.24
N LYS A 102 -2.95 -15.33 7.34
CA LYS A 102 -2.00 -15.18 8.47
C LYS A 102 -0.60 -14.75 8.01
N VAL A 103 -0.55 -13.78 7.12
CA VAL A 103 0.69 -13.18 6.60
C VAL A 103 0.74 -11.69 6.95
N ASP A 104 1.93 -11.10 6.95
CA ASP A 104 2.07 -9.65 7.17
C ASP A 104 1.41 -8.84 6.05
N MET A 105 1.11 -7.56 6.34
CA MET A 105 0.42 -6.67 5.41
C MET A 105 1.17 -6.46 4.08
N ARG A 106 2.51 -6.49 4.07
CA ARG A 106 3.30 -6.31 2.84
C ARG A 106 3.18 -7.53 1.93
N THR A 107 3.26 -8.72 2.51
CA THR A 107 2.99 -9.97 1.81
C THR A 107 1.55 -10.01 1.30
N ALA A 108 0.57 -9.64 2.12
CA ALA A 108 -0.84 -9.56 1.72
C ALA A 108 -1.08 -8.58 0.55
N ALA A 109 -0.44 -7.42 0.56
CA ALA A 109 -0.53 -6.45 -0.53
C ALA A 109 0.04 -7.01 -1.84
N SER A 110 1.15 -7.73 -1.75
CA SER A 110 1.77 -8.40 -2.90
C SER A 110 0.89 -9.51 -3.45
N ILE A 111 0.27 -10.32 -2.58
CA ILE A 111 -0.70 -11.35 -2.96
C ILE A 111 -1.85 -10.73 -3.74
N LEU A 112 -2.49 -9.68 -3.21
CA LEU A 112 -3.61 -9.01 -3.86
C LEU A 112 -3.22 -8.44 -5.24
N GLY A 113 -2.03 -7.83 -5.35
CA GLY A 113 -1.53 -7.27 -6.59
C GLY A 113 -1.33 -8.34 -7.66
N VAL A 114 -0.63 -9.43 -7.32
CA VAL A 114 -0.34 -10.54 -8.24
C VAL A 114 -1.61 -11.29 -8.63
N GLU A 115 -2.48 -11.59 -7.67
CA GLU A 115 -3.72 -12.33 -7.89
C GLU A 115 -4.65 -11.62 -8.89
N ARG A 116 -4.80 -10.30 -8.77
CA ARG A 116 -5.59 -9.50 -9.74
C ARG A 116 -5.07 -9.59 -11.16
N VAL A 117 -3.74 -9.55 -11.34
CA VAL A 117 -3.13 -9.64 -12.67
C VAL A 117 -3.27 -11.06 -13.22
N ALA A 118 -3.00 -12.07 -12.39
CA ALA A 118 -3.12 -13.48 -12.77
C ALA A 118 -4.56 -13.86 -13.14
N GLU A 119 -5.56 -13.38 -12.41
CA GLU A 119 -6.98 -13.57 -12.70
C GLU A 119 -7.35 -12.95 -14.05
N ALA A 120 -6.97 -11.70 -14.29
CA ALA A 120 -7.23 -11.02 -15.56
C ALA A 120 -6.59 -11.75 -16.75
N VAL A 121 -5.35 -12.23 -16.62
CA VAL A 121 -4.67 -13.01 -17.66
C VAL A 121 -5.38 -14.35 -17.88
N SER A 122 -5.76 -15.05 -16.81
CA SER A 122 -6.44 -16.35 -16.90
C SER A 122 -7.80 -16.24 -17.58
N LEU A 123 -8.57 -15.18 -17.28
CA LEU A 123 -9.88 -14.93 -17.89
C LEU A 123 -9.79 -14.55 -19.36
N ARG A 124 -8.80 -13.73 -19.74
CA ARG A 124 -8.60 -13.32 -21.14
C ARG A 124 -7.99 -14.43 -22.01
N GLY A 125 -7.32 -15.39 -21.37
CA GLY A 125 -6.52 -16.39 -22.05
C GLY A 125 -5.25 -15.79 -22.66
N ILE A 126 -4.46 -16.65 -23.29
CA ILE A 126 -3.30 -16.23 -24.09
C ILE A 126 -3.65 -16.52 -25.55
N TYR A 127 -3.92 -15.46 -26.28
CA TYR A 127 -4.16 -15.47 -27.72
C TYR A 127 -3.17 -14.45 -28.35
N PRO A 128 -2.75 -14.61 -29.62
CA PRO A 128 -2.67 -13.47 -30.51
C PRO A 128 -4.07 -12.85 -30.73
#